data_AF-A0AAW4V7S4-F1
#
_entry.id   AF-A0AAW4V7S4-F1
#
_cell.length_a   1.000
_cell.length_b   1.000
_cell.length_c   1.000
_cell.angle_alpha   90.00
_cell.angle_beta   90.00
_cell.angle_gamma   90.00
#
_symmetry.space_group_name_H-M   'P 1'
#
loop_
_entity.id
_entity.type
_entity.pdbx_description
1 polymer ?
#
loop_
_entity_poly.entity_id
_entity_poly.type
_entity_poly.pdbx_seq_one_letter_code
_entity_poly.pdbx_strand_id
1 'polypeptide(L)'
;MAGVRFEDVDLLGALSRIVDLHTQHYKEDFDLDKELISKLAVSERSEDKQLLWMSRPCGTYTLREREVYLEGSHENKVWRFYQEQTNDPVLAYAISLKEVRDGKIFGDLYPLNYREHVERMKKLTCPIGNVAVAFEDGNVITIPYQERRQFMNRLMPEHGAPKTMTYLPENEPELMIILKRERLKRSYHATAGNLEEYLDKLEKTTLREKLKRAKTAVSTQEVSSHKRGLER
;
A
#
# COMPACT_ATOMS: atom_id res chain seq x y z
N MET A 1 -3.45 12.43 17.15
CA MET A 1 -4.54 11.60 17.71
C MET A 1 -4.01 10.18 17.83
N ALA A 2 -4.41 9.46 18.88
CA ALA A 2 -4.10 8.03 18.99
C ALA A 2 -4.68 7.29 17.77
N GLY A 3 -3.91 6.36 17.20
CA GLY A 3 -4.40 5.53 16.09
C GLY A 3 -5.47 4.55 16.58
N VAL A 4 -6.18 3.94 15.64
CA VAL A 4 -7.03 2.78 15.94
C VAL A 4 -6.36 1.52 15.38
N ARG A 5 -6.56 0.40 16.06
CA ARG A 5 -6.18 -0.93 15.60
C ARG A 5 -7.40 -1.83 15.62
N PHE A 6 -7.63 -2.55 14.54
CA PHE A 6 -8.57 -3.66 14.49
C PHE A 6 -7.77 -4.94 14.62
N GLU A 7 -8.01 -5.68 15.69
CA GLU A 7 -7.24 -6.87 16.04
C GLU A 7 -7.94 -8.12 15.54
N ASP A 8 -7.15 -9.06 15.04
CA ASP A 8 -7.58 -10.41 14.67
C ASP A 8 -8.80 -10.44 13.72
N VAL A 9 -8.77 -9.59 12.69
CA VAL A 9 -9.85 -9.48 11.71
C VAL A 9 -9.59 -10.32 10.47
N ASP A 10 -10.65 -10.78 9.80
CA ASP A 10 -10.57 -11.35 8.45
C ASP A 10 -10.12 -10.26 7.48
N LEU A 11 -8.82 -10.26 7.15
CA LEU A 11 -8.18 -9.17 6.43
C LEU A 11 -8.74 -9.02 5.02
N LEU A 12 -8.86 -10.12 4.27
CA LEU A 12 -9.37 -10.05 2.90
C LEU A 12 -10.85 -9.64 2.89
N GLY A 13 -11.64 -10.12 3.85
CA GLY A 13 -13.03 -9.67 4.01
C GLY A 13 -13.14 -8.17 4.33
N ALA A 14 -12.31 -7.67 5.25
CA ALA A 14 -12.27 -6.26 5.62
C ALA A 14 -11.85 -5.37 4.45
N LEU A 15 -10.76 -5.74 3.75
CA LEU A 15 -10.25 -4.99 2.60
C LEU A 15 -11.25 -5.00 1.44
N SER A 16 -11.92 -6.12 1.17
CA SER A 16 -12.96 -6.20 0.13
C SER A 16 -14.08 -5.19 0.36
N ARG A 17 -14.55 -5.04 1.60
CA ARG A 17 -15.58 -4.04 1.95
C ARG A 17 -15.07 -2.63 1.75
N ILE A 18 -13.81 -2.35 2.09
CA ILE A 18 -13.20 -1.03 1.84
C ILE A 18 -13.13 -0.73 0.35
N VAL A 19 -12.73 -1.71 -0.47
CA VAL A 19 -12.72 -1.59 -1.95
C VAL A 19 -14.11 -1.27 -2.48
N ASP A 20 -15.15 -1.94 -1.99
CA ASP A 20 -16.52 -1.69 -2.44
C ASP A 20 -17.04 -0.30 -2.08
N LEU A 21 -16.63 0.22 -0.93
CA LEU A 21 -17.01 1.56 -0.49
C LEU A 21 -16.24 2.65 -1.24
N HIS A 22 -14.95 2.47 -1.48
CA HIS A 22 -14.05 3.56 -1.84
C HIS A 22 -13.53 3.51 -3.29
N THR A 23 -13.27 2.32 -3.83
CA THR A 23 -12.72 2.13 -5.17
C THR A 23 -13.81 2.11 -6.23
N GLN A 24 -13.64 2.91 -7.29
CA GLN A 24 -14.64 3.12 -8.34
C GLN A 24 -14.24 2.44 -9.65
N HIS A 25 -12.95 2.46 -9.96
CA HIS A 25 -12.36 1.88 -11.16
C HIS A 25 -11.24 0.92 -10.79
N TYR A 26 -10.94 -0.01 -11.69
CA TYR A 26 -9.86 -1.00 -11.52
C TYR A 26 -10.01 -1.80 -10.21
N LYS A 27 -11.24 -2.24 -9.89
CA LYS A 27 -11.48 -3.06 -8.69
C LYS A 27 -10.75 -4.40 -8.77
N GLU A 28 -10.51 -4.88 -9.98
CA GLU A 28 -9.69 -6.05 -10.31
C GLU A 28 -8.25 -5.95 -9.81
N ASP A 29 -7.71 -4.75 -9.53
CA ASP A 29 -6.41 -4.60 -8.88
C ASP A 29 -6.38 -5.30 -7.50
N PHE A 30 -7.53 -5.40 -6.84
CA PHE A 30 -7.65 -6.12 -5.57
C PHE A 30 -7.46 -7.64 -5.72
N ASP A 31 -7.61 -8.20 -6.93
CA ASP A 31 -7.30 -9.62 -7.16
C ASP A 31 -5.79 -9.87 -7.02
N LEU A 32 -4.96 -8.97 -7.55
CA LEU A 32 -3.50 -9.02 -7.38
C LEU A 32 -3.10 -8.82 -5.92
N ASP A 33 -3.79 -7.94 -5.21
CA ASP A 33 -3.59 -7.75 -3.76
C ASP A 33 -3.88 -9.03 -2.99
N LYS A 34 -5.00 -9.71 -3.26
CA LYS A 34 -5.37 -10.97 -2.61
C LYS A 34 -4.31 -12.05 -2.86
N GLU A 35 -3.83 -12.18 -4.10
CA GLU A 35 -2.77 -13.12 -4.43
C GLU A 35 -1.47 -12.85 -3.65
N LEU A 36 -1.03 -11.59 -3.62
CA LEU A 36 0.18 -11.20 -2.89
C LEU A 36 0.02 -11.40 -1.38
N ILE A 37 -1.08 -10.95 -0.79
CA ILE A 37 -1.36 -11.12 0.65
C ILE A 37 -1.40 -12.60 1.01
N SER A 38 -2.06 -13.43 0.20
CA SER A 38 -2.14 -14.88 0.43
C SER A 38 -0.78 -15.55 0.38
N LYS A 39 0.05 -15.18 -0.61
CA LYS A 39 1.43 -15.68 -0.73
C LYS A 39 2.28 -15.28 0.49
N LEU A 40 2.14 -14.05 0.97
CA LEU A 40 2.95 -13.55 2.09
C LEU A 40 2.46 -14.03 3.46
N ALA A 41 1.16 -14.35 3.60
CA ALA A 41 0.58 -14.86 4.84
C ALA A 41 1.20 -16.19 5.28
N VAL A 42 1.59 -17.03 4.33
CA VAL A 42 2.25 -18.33 4.57
C VAL A 42 3.78 -18.26 4.53
N SER A 43 4.37 -17.06 4.43
CA SER A 43 5.83 -16.91 4.45
C SER A 43 6.39 -17.13 5.86
N GLU A 44 7.53 -17.81 5.94
CA GLU A 44 8.31 -17.97 7.18
C GLU A 44 9.05 -16.68 7.58
N ARG A 45 9.20 -15.72 6.66
CA ARG A 45 9.92 -14.47 6.94
C ARG A 45 8.98 -13.49 7.64
N SER A 46 9.37 -13.02 8.83
CA SER A 46 8.57 -12.06 9.60
C SER A 46 8.32 -10.74 8.86
N GLU A 47 9.27 -10.27 8.05
CA GLU A 47 9.14 -9.03 7.27
C GLU A 47 8.13 -9.14 6.13
N ASP A 48 7.88 -10.35 5.61
CA ASP A 48 6.84 -10.56 4.59
C ASP A 48 5.43 -10.37 5.18
N LYS A 49 5.29 -10.50 6.51
CA LYS A 49 4.02 -10.35 7.22
C LYS A 49 3.66 -8.89 7.55
N GLN A 50 4.49 -7.94 7.18
CA GLN A 50 4.27 -6.51 7.45
C GLN A 50 4.07 -5.76 6.14
N LEU A 51 2.82 -5.33 5.91
CA LEU A 51 2.40 -4.74 4.65
C LEU A 51 1.84 -3.33 4.87
N LEU A 52 1.88 -2.56 3.79
CA LEU A 52 1.11 -1.34 3.62
C LEU A 52 0.13 -1.57 2.48
N TRP A 53 -1.11 -1.15 2.68
CA TRP A 53 -2.15 -1.26 1.67
C TRP A 53 -2.84 0.09 1.47
N MET A 54 -3.18 0.41 0.23
CA MET A 54 -3.99 1.58 -0.08
C MET A 54 -5.16 1.23 -0.99
N SER A 55 -6.30 1.87 -0.72
CA SER A 55 -7.42 1.97 -1.65
C SER A 55 -7.51 3.41 -2.16
N ARG A 56 -7.75 3.53 -3.47
CA ARG A 56 -7.96 4.79 -4.17
C ARG A 56 -9.23 4.70 -5.03
N PRO A 57 -9.72 5.81 -5.59
CA PRO A 57 -10.79 5.77 -6.59
C PRO A 57 -10.44 4.91 -7.81
N CYS A 58 -9.17 4.93 -8.22
CA CYS A 58 -8.64 4.18 -9.36
C CYS A 58 -7.68 3.09 -8.87
N GLY A 59 -8.23 1.98 -8.40
CA GLY A 59 -7.46 0.80 -8.01
C GLY A 59 -6.89 0.78 -6.59
N THR A 60 -6.13 -0.26 -6.31
CA THR A 60 -5.56 -0.60 -5.00
C THR A 60 -4.09 -1.01 -5.13
N TYR A 61 -3.36 -1.00 -4.02
CA TYR A 61 -1.99 -1.51 -3.97
C TYR A 61 -1.66 -2.11 -2.62
N THR A 62 -1.12 -3.32 -2.62
CA THR A 62 -0.40 -3.96 -1.51
C THR A 62 1.10 -3.83 -1.73
N LEU A 63 1.80 -3.28 -0.74
CA LEU A 63 3.26 -3.12 -0.75
C LEU A 63 3.86 -3.75 0.51
N ARG A 64 5.03 -4.36 0.39
CA ARG A 64 5.80 -4.78 1.57
C ARG A 64 6.30 -3.54 2.30
N GLU A 65 6.04 -3.46 3.61
CA GLU A 65 6.38 -2.27 4.40
C GLU A 65 7.88 -2.00 4.36
N ARG A 66 8.72 -3.05 4.49
CA ARG A 66 10.19 -2.92 4.39
C ARG A 66 10.62 -2.18 3.13
N GLU A 67 10.08 -2.57 1.98
CA GLU A 67 10.48 -2.01 0.67
C GLU A 67 10.04 -0.55 0.52
N VAL A 68 8.96 -0.13 1.20
CA VAL A 68 8.53 1.29 1.22
C VAL A 68 9.56 2.20 1.90
N TYR A 69 10.36 1.68 2.82
CA TYR A 69 11.46 2.42 3.48
C TYR A 69 12.80 2.33 2.74
N LEU A 70 12.88 1.60 1.62
CA LEU A 70 14.05 1.60 0.75
C LEU A 70 13.94 2.70 -0.30
N GLU A 71 14.84 3.68 -0.25
CA GLU A 71 14.80 4.82 -1.16
C GLU A 71 15.02 4.37 -2.62
N GLY A 72 14.08 4.74 -3.48
CA GLY A 72 14.16 4.45 -4.91
C GLY A 72 13.64 3.06 -5.31
N SER A 73 13.19 2.23 -4.36
CA SER A 73 12.45 0.98 -4.65
C SER A 73 11.14 1.28 -5.40
N HIS A 74 10.52 0.25 -5.97
CA HIS A 74 9.22 0.40 -6.63
C HIS A 74 8.15 0.79 -5.60
N GLU A 75 8.11 0.09 -4.48
CA GLU A 75 7.16 0.29 -3.38
C GLU A 75 7.28 1.70 -2.79
N ASN A 76 8.50 2.20 -2.57
CA ASN A 76 8.74 3.57 -2.11
C ASN A 76 8.18 4.61 -3.10
N LYS A 77 8.41 4.41 -4.40
CA LYS A 77 7.90 5.31 -5.45
C LYS A 77 6.38 5.28 -5.56
N VAL A 78 5.76 4.10 -5.49
CA VAL A 78 4.30 3.96 -5.51
C VAL A 78 3.67 4.64 -4.29
N TRP A 79 4.21 4.38 -3.09
CA TRP A 79 3.65 4.91 -1.84
C TRP A 79 3.74 6.44 -1.72
N ARG A 80 4.69 7.09 -2.40
CA ARG A 80 4.78 8.57 -2.43
C ARG A 80 4.00 9.21 -3.57
N PHE A 81 3.87 8.52 -4.71
CA PHE A 81 3.33 9.09 -5.94
C PHE A 81 1.94 9.70 -5.75
N TYR A 82 1.01 8.98 -5.10
CA TYR A 82 -0.37 9.46 -4.99
C TYR A 82 -0.52 10.64 -4.03
N GLN A 83 0.40 10.81 -3.08
CA GLN A 83 0.42 11.99 -2.22
C GLN A 83 1.00 13.21 -2.94
N GLU A 84 2.00 13.01 -3.80
CA GLU A 84 2.77 14.08 -4.43
C GLU A 84 2.17 14.55 -5.77
N GLN A 85 1.58 13.63 -6.53
CA GLN A 85 1.21 13.83 -7.94
C GLN A 85 -0.29 13.80 -8.19
N THR A 86 -1.10 13.43 -7.18
CA THR A 86 -2.55 13.31 -7.33
C THR A 86 -3.29 14.01 -6.19
N ASN A 87 -4.55 14.33 -6.42
CA ASN A 87 -5.48 14.75 -5.37
C ASN A 87 -6.43 13.61 -4.97
N ASP A 88 -6.02 12.36 -5.20
CA ASP A 88 -6.84 11.21 -4.90
C ASP A 88 -7.12 11.15 -3.40
N PRO A 89 -8.38 10.98 -2.98
CA PRO A 89 -8.67 10.59 -1.61
C PRO A 89 -8.12 9.18 -1.43
N VAL A 90 -7.02 9.01 -0.69
CA VAL A 90 -6.42 7.69 -0.43
C VAL A 90 -6.82 7.22 0.96
N LEU A 91 -7.36 6.00 1.06
CA LEU A 91 -7.46 5.28 2.32
C LEU A 91 -6.24 4.38 2.44
N ALA A 92 -5.42 4.60 3.48
CA ALA A 92 -4.18 3.86 3.69
C ALA A 92 -4.23 3.07 4.99
N TYR A 93 -3.64 1.88 4.98
CA TYR A 93 -3.64 0.95 6.09
C TYR A 93 -2.28 0.28 6.23
N ALA A 94 -1.83 0.04 7.46
CA ALA A 94 -0.80 -0.95 7.75
C ALA A 94 -1.47 -2.27 8.14
N ILE A 95 -0.87 -3.37 7.70
CA ILE A 95 -1.38 -4.73 7.91
C ILE A 95 -0.26 -5.54 8.57
N SER A 96 -0.61 -6.25 9.64
CA SER A 96 0.24 -7.27 10.25
C SER A 96 -0.45 -8.63 10.11
N LEU A 97 0.07 -9.49 9.23
CA LEU A 97 -0.45 -10.85 9.02
C LEU A 97 -0.09 -11.73 10.23
N LYS A 98 -1.06 -12.46 10.77
CA LYS A 98 -0.86 -13.34 11.93
C LYS A 98 -0.95 -14.80 11.52
N GLU A 99 -2.10 -15.23 11.02
CA GLU A 99 -2.38 -16.63 10.77
C GLU A 99 -3.41 -16.85 9.67
N VAL A 100 -3.47 -18.10 9.18
CA VAL A 100 -4.49 -18.56 8.24
C VAL A 100 -5.38 -19.58 8.97
N ARG A 101 -6.68 -19.28 9.07
CA ARG A 101 -7.70 -20.12 9.74
C ARG A 101 -8.83 -20.41 8.77
N ASP A 102 -9.14 -21.68 8.52
CA ASP A 102 -10.24 -22.11 7.64
C ASP A 102 -10.23 -21.44 6.25
N GLY A 103 -9.04 -21.28 5.67
CA GLY A 103 -8.86 -20.63 4.36
C GLY A 103 -8.98 -19.10 4.38
N LYS A 104 -9.16 -18.48 5.55
CA LYS A 104 -9.18 -17.02 5.74
C LYS A 104 -7.89 -16.52 6.37
N ILE A 105 -7.50 -15.30 6.04
CA ILE A 105 -6.27 -14.67 6.54
C ILE A 105 -6.62 -13.69 7.64
N PHE A 106 -6.10 -13.95 8.84
CA PHE A 106 -6.34 -13.12 10.01
C PHE A 106 -5.10 -12.33 10.40
N GLY A 107 -5.34 -11.12 10.90
CA GLY A 107 -4.29 -10.22 11.33
C GLY A 107 -4.81 -8.91 11.86
N ASP A 108 -3.89 -7.96 12.03
CA ASP A 108 -4.21 -6.63 12.54
C ASP A 108 -4.23 -5.61 11.41
N LEU A 109 -5.23 -4.73 11.44
CA LEU A 109 -5.42 -3.66 10.47
C LEU A 109 -5.35 -2.30 11.18
N TYR A 110 -4.52 -1.41 10.67
CA TYR A 110 -4.29 -0.08 11.23
C TYR A 110 -4.57 0.98 10.18
N PRO A 111 -5.68 1.75 10.28
CA PRO A 111 -5.86 2.93 9.46
C PRO A 111 -4.72 3.93 9.68
N LEU A 112 -4.22 4.49 8.58
CA LEU A 112 -3.14 5.45 8.57
C LEU A 112 -3.65 6.80 8.10
N ASN A 113 -3.12 7.88 8.68
CA ASN A 113 -3.13 9.17 8.00
C ASN A 113 -2.08 9.11 6.88
N TYR A 114 -2.53 8.86 5.65
CA TYR A 114 -1.66 8.65 4.50
C TYR A 114 -0.67 9.81 4.29
N ARG A 115 -1.15 11.05 4.40
CA ARG A 115 -0.32 12.26 4.20
C ARG A 115 0.80 12.34 5.23
N GLU A 116 0.44 12.22 6.51
CA GLU A 116 1.42 12.25 7.60
C GLU A 116 2.40 11.08 7.51
N HIS A 117 1.92 9.90 7.12
CA HIS A 117 2.76 8.72 6.95
C HIS A 117 3.78 8.90 5.83
N VAL A 118 3.38 9.44 4.68
CA VAL A 118 4.31 9.70 3.56
C VAL A 118 5.37 10.73 3.97
N GLU A 119 4.99 11.83 4.62
CA GLU A 119 5.95 12.85 5.09
C GLU A 119 6.89 12.33 6.18
N ARG A 120 6.42 11.41 7.02
CA ARG A 120 7.25 10.73 8.01
C ARG A 120 8.22 9.76 7.34
N MET A 121 7.74 8.94 6.39
CA MET A 121 8.54 7.96 5.67
C MET A 121 9.70 8.61 4.92
N LYS A 122 9.47 9.74 4.22
CA LYS A 122 10.51 10.49 3.48
C LYS A 122 11.72 10.88 4.33
N LYS A 123 11.55 11.02 5.64
CA LYS A 123 12.61 11.40 6.58
C LYS A 123 13.37 10.20 7.16
N LEU A 124 12.96 8.98 6.81
CA LEU A 124 13.39 7.73 7.43
C LEU A 124 13.71 6.64 6.39
N THR A 125 14.01 7.00 5.15
CA THR A 125 14.38 6.00 4.15
C THR A 125 15.86 5.65 4.23
N CYS A 126 16.20 4.42 3.86
CA CYS A 126 17.58 3.99 3.64
C CYS A 126 17.85 3.82 2.13
N PRO A 127 18.96 4.34 1.59
CA PRO A 127 19.33 4.08 0.20
C PRO A 127 19.56 2.59 -0.07
N ILE A 128 19.26 2.16 -1.30
CA ILE A 128 19.60 0.82 -1.78
C ILE A 128 21.08 0.80 -2.16
N GLY A 129 21.87 -0.03 -1.49
CA GLY A 129 23.29 -0.20 -1.81
C GLY A 129 23.51 -1.27 -2.87
N ASN A 130 22.90 -2.43 -2.69
CA ASN A 130 23.09 -3.59 -3.57
C ASN A 130 21.75 -4.21 -3.98
N VAL A 131 21.79 -5.04 -5.01
CA VAL A 131 20.69 -5.92 -5.38
C VAL A 131 21.21 -7.34 -5.52
N ALA A 132 20.58 -8.27 -4.79
CA ALA A 132 20.79 -9.70 -4.97
C ALA A 132 19.84 -10.20 -6.06
N VAL A 133 20.40 -10.70 -7.16
CA VAL A 133 19.67 -11.19 -8.32
C VAL A 133 19.76 -12.71 -8.35
N ALA A 134 18.62 -13.39 -8.28
CA ALA A 134 18.54 -14.82 -8.53
C ALA A 134 18.19 -15.05 -10.00
N PHE A 135 19.01 -15.85 -10.68
CA PHE A 135 18.89 -16.14 -12.10
C PHE A 135 18.20 -17.48 -12.38
N GLU A 136 17.92 -17.76 -13.66
CA GLU A 136 17.22 -18.97 -14.08
C GLU A 136 17.95 -20.26 -13.75
N ASP A 137 19.27 -20.22 -13.89
CA ASP A 137 20.22 -21.30 -13.58
C ASP A 137 20.39 -21.57 -12.06
N GLY A 138 19.76 -20.76 -11.21
CA GLY A 138 19.80 -20.88 -9.76
C GLY A 138 20.94 -20.10 -9.09
N ASN A 139 21.82 -19.44 -9.86
CA ASN A 139 22.85 -18.58 -9.28
C ASN A 139 22.24 -17.34 -8.66
N VAL A 140 22.81 -16.92 -7.51
CA VAL A 140 22.45 -15.67 -6.83
C VAL A 140 23.67 -14.77 -6.78
N ILE A 141 23.60 -13.63 -7.47
CA ILE A 141 24.71 -12.68 -7.58
C ILE A 141 24.28 -11.35 -7.01
N THR A 142 25.09 -10.83 -6.09
CA THR A 142 24.90 -9.51 -5.49
C THR A 142 25.72 -8.48 -6.25
N ILE A 143 25.07 -7.42 -6.73
CA ILE A 143 25.69 -6.36 -7.53
C ILE A 143 25.34 -4.97 -6.97
N PRO A 144 26.20 -3.95 -7.17
CA PRO A 144 25.89 -2.58 -6.80
C PRO A 144 24.63 -2.08 -7.51
N TYR A 145 23.72 -1.46 -6.77
CA TYR A 145 22.42 -1.04 -7.32
C TYR A 145 22.55 0.02 -8.41
N GLN A 146 23.53 0.93 -8.27
CA GLN A 146 23.81 1.99 -9.24
C GLN A 146 24.27 1.43 -10.58
N GLU A 147 25.02 0.33 -10.57
CA GLU A 147 25.58 -0.31 -11.78
C GLU A 147 24.70 -1.46 -12.30
N ARG A 148 23.51 -1.68 -11.72
CA ARG A 148 22.69 -2.87 -12.02
C ARG A 148 22.47 -3.10 -13.50
N ARG A 149 22.20 -2.03 -14.28
CA ARG A 149 21.93 -2.17 -15.73
C ARG A 149 23.13 -2.72 -16.48
N GLN A 150 24.33 -2.26 -16.14
CA GLN A 150 25.56 -2.69 -16.78
C GLN A 150 25.89 -4.14 -16.42
N PHE A 151 25.77 -4.50 -15.14
CA PHE A 151 25.98 -5.87 -14.69
C PHE A 151 24.95 -6.84 -15.28
N MET A 152 23.66 -6.47 -15.34
CA MET A 152 22.62 -7.32 -15.93
C MET A 152 22.91 -7.69 -17.38
N ASN A 153 23.39 -6.73 -18.20
CA ASN A 153 23.77 -7.01 -19.59
C ASN A 153 24.91 -8.02 -19.73
N ARG A 154 25.79 -8.10 -18.72
CA ARG A 154 26.91 -9.06 -18.69
C ARG A 154 26.49 -10.42 -18.14
N LEU A 155 25.63 -10.44 -17.13
CA LEU A 155 25.24 -11.65 -16.41
C LEU A 155 24.14 -12.45 -17.12
N MET A 156 23.21 -11.78 -17.82
CA MET A 156 22.10 -12.48 -18.48
C MET A 156 22.53 -13.48 -19.57
N PRO A 157 23.55 -13.22 -20.41
CA PRO A 157 24.04 -14.21 -21.36
C PRO A 157 24.62 -15.48 -20.70
N GLU A 158 25.13 -15.37 -19.48
CA GLU A 158 25.76 -16.48 -18.76
C GLU A 158 24.76 -17.25 -17.88
N HIS A 159 23.87 -16.53 -17.19
CA HIS A 159 23.01 -17.08 -16.15
C HIS A 159 21.52 -17.17 -16.53
N GLY A 160 21.15 -16.64 -17.70
CA GLY A 160 19.76 -16.53 -18.16
C GLY A 160 19.04 -15.30 -17.59
N ALA A 161 17.71 -15.30 -17.66
CA ALA A 161 16.93 -14.16 -17.20
C ALA A 161 16.89 -14.04 -15.66
N PRO A 162 16.79 -12.82 -15.09
CA PRO A 162 16.57 -12.66 -13.66
C PRO A 162 15.18 -13.20 -13.27
N LYS A 163 15.13 -14.11 -12.30
CA LYS A 163 13.88 -14.60 -11.69
C LYS A 163 13.39 -13.67 -10.57
N THR A 164 14.28 -13.25 -9.69
CA THR A 164 13.95 -12.38 -8.56
C THR A 164 15.06 -11.38 -8.28
N MET A 165 14.67 -10.17 -7.88
CA MET A 165 15.60 -9.13 -7.44
C MET A 165 15.25 -8.73 -6.01
N THR A 166 16.20 -8.86 -5.10
CA THR A 166 16.06 -8.45 -3.69
C THR A 166 16.92 -7.23 -3.43
N TYR A 167 16.29 -6.11 -3.06
CA TYR A 167 17.01 -4.88 -2.76
C TYR A 167 17.58 -4.89 -1.34
N LEU A 168 18.87 -4.60 -1.26
CA LEU A 168 19.65 -4.58 -0.03
C LEU A 168 19.99 -3.12 0.31
N PRO A 169 19.59 -2.61 1.50
CA PRO A 169 19.96 -1.27 1.94
C PRO A 169 21.47 -1.15 2.09
N GLU A 170 21.97 0.08 1.99
CA GLU A 170 23.35 0.40 2.39
C GLU A 170 23.60 0.10 3.88
N ASN A 171 22.56 0.23 4.71
CA ASN A 171 22.61 0.01 6.15
C ASN A 171 21.38 -0.79 6.65
N GLU A 172 21.48 -2.12 6.66
CA GLU A 172 20.40 -3.00 7.15
C GLU A 172 20.08 -2.76 8.64
N PRO A 173 21.06 -2.61 9.57
CA PRO A 173 20.76 -2.28 10.96
C PRO A 173 19.92 -1.01 11.14
N GLU A 174 20.22 0.04 10.38
CA GLU A 174 19.47 1.30 10.43
C GLU A 174 18.03 1.11 9.95
N LEU A 175 17.83 0.45 8.81
CA LEU A 175 16.49 0.13 8.30
C LEU A 175 15.68 -0.67 9.32
N MET A 176 16.30 -1.67 9.95
CA MET A 176 15.66 -2.48 10.99
C MET A 176 15.26 -1.67 12.22
N ILE A 177 16.09 -0.70 12.65
CA ILE A 177 15.76 0.20 13.75
C ILE A 177 14.58 1.11 13.38
N ILE A 178 14.56 1.64 12.16
CA ILE A 178 13.48 2.48 11.65
C ILE A 178 12.16 1.73 11.67
N LEU A 179 12.12 0.55 11.05
CA LEU A 179 10.92 -0.28 10.98
C LEU A 179 10.42 -0.67 12.37
N LYS A 180 11.31 -1.11 13.26
CA LYS A 180 10.96 -1.44 14.65
C LYS A 180 10.36 -0.24 15.39
N ARG A 181 10.93 0.95 15.25
CA ARG A 181 10.44 2.16 15.90
C ARG A 181 9.09 2.60 15.37
N GLU A 182 8.89 2.62 14.05
CA GLU A 182 7.62 3.04 13.45
C GLU A 182 6.50 2.03 13.76
N ARG A 183 6.78 0.73 13.72
CA ARG A 183 5.84 -0.33 14.15
C ARG A 183 5.50 -0.24 15.63
N LEU A 184 6.50 -0.05 16.50
CA LEU A 184 6.28 0.10 17.94
C LEU A 184 5.44 1.33 18.22
N LYS A 185 5.78 2.49 17.63
CA LYS A 185 5.00 3.72 17.78
C LYS A 185 3.55 3.54 17.33
N ARG A 186 3.34 2.89 16.18
CA ARG A 186 2.01 2.57 15.64
C ARG A 186 1.21 1.72 16.63
N SER A 187 1.79 0.62 17.10
CA SER A 187 1.11 -0.30 18.03
C SER A 187 0.87 0.29 19.42
N TYR A 188 1.84 1.04 19.97
CA TYR A 188 1.77 1.61 21.32
C TYR A 188 0.73 2.72 21.44
N HIS A 189 0.58 3.55 20.40
CA HIS A 189 -0.42 4.60 20.36
C HIS A 189 -1.76 4.17 19.76
N ALA A 190 -1.90 2.90 19.39
CA ALA A 190 -3.16 2.39 18.87
C ALA A 190 -4.10 1.99 20.02
N THR A 191 -5.37 2.35 19.86
CA THR A 191 -6.46 1.85 20.71
C THR A 191 -7.23 0.78 19.96
N ALA A 192 -7.69 -0.25 20.66
CA ALA A 192 -8.54 -1.27 20.06
C ALA A 192 -9.85 -0.64 19.57
N GLY A 193 -10.19 -0.87 18.30
CA GLY A 193 -11.41 -0.37 17.68
C GLY A 193 -12.33 -1.48 17.22
N ASN A 194 -13.59 -1.11 16.96
CA ASN A 194 -14.56 -1.98 16.33
C ASN A 194 -14.54 -1.77 14.80
N LEU A 195 -14.21 -2.82 14.05
CA LEU A 195 -14.11 -2.75 12.58
C LEU A 195 -15.46 -2.45 11.93
N GLU A 196 -16.55 -3.06 12.40
CA GLU A 196 -17.89 -2.84 11.84
C GLU A 196 -18.33 -1.39 12.01
N GLU A 197 -18.16 -0.82 13.21
CA GLU A 197 -18.45 0.60 13.43
C GLU A 197 -17.61 1.53 12.55
N TYR A 198 -16.35 1.16 12.29
CA TYR A 198 -15.48 1.91 11.40
C TYR A 198 -15.98 1.85 9.95
N LEU A 199 -16.34 0.67 9.46
CA LEU A 199 -16.86 0.48 8.10
C LEU A 199 -18.21 1.18 7.91
N ASP A 200 -19.10 1.14 8.89
CA ASP A 200 -20.37 1.88 8.88
C ASP A 200 -20.16 3.40 8.81
N LYS A 201 -19.19 3.92 9.56
CA LYS A 201 -18.82 5.34 9.52
C LYS A 201 -18.24 5.71 8.16
N LEU A 202 -17.41 4.84 7.59
CA LEU A 202 -16.81 5.02 6.26
C LEU A 202 -17.91 5.09 5.20
N GLU A 203 -18.82 4.13 5.19
CA GLU A 203 -19.97 4.08 4.26
C GLU A 203 -20.83 5.34 4.34
N LYS A 204 -21.23 5.75 5.55
CA LYS A 204 -22.02 6.98 5.75
C LYS A 204 -21.31 8.21 5.22
N THR A 205 -19.99 8.29 5.40
CA THR A 205 -19.17 9.40 4.91
C THR A 205 -19.13 9.39 3.38
N THR A 206 -18.83 8.24 2.78
CA THR A 206 -18.83 8.07 1.32
C THR A 206 -20.18 8.42 0.69
N LEU A 207 -21.30 7.96 1.26
CA LEU A 207 -22.64 8.27 0.77
C LEU A 207 -22.94 9.78 0.83
N ARG A 208 -22.57 10.44 1.94
CA ARG A 208 -22.72 11.90 2.06
C ARG A 208 -21.92 12.65 1.01
N GLU A 209 -20.69 12.23 0.74
CA GLU A 209 -19.85 12.84 -0.30
C GLU A 209 -20.42 12.64 -1.70
N LYS A 210 -20.87 11.42 -2.02
CA LYS A 210 -21.55 11.12 -3.30
C LYS A 210 -22.80 11.99 -3.47
N LEU A 211 -23.63 12.13 -2.43
CA LEU A 211 -24.82 12.99 -2.46
C LEU A 211 -24.46 14.47 -2.67
N LYS A 212 -23.41 14.96 -2.00
CA LYS A 212 -22.92 16.34 -2.17
C LYS A 212 -22.47 16.59 -3.61
N ARG A 213 -21.69 15.68 -4.21
CA ARG A 213 -21.25 15.77 -5.61
C ARG A 213 -22.43 15.75 -6.59
N ALA A 214 -23.41 14.86 -6.37
CA ALA A 214 -24.61 14.80 -7.21
C ALA A 214 -25.40 16.11 -7.17
N LYS A 215 -25.61 16.70 -5.98
CA LYS A 215 -26.28 18.00 -5.83
C LYS A 215 -25.53 19.13 -6.54
N THR A 216 -24.20 19.17 -6.41
CA THR A 216 -23.37 20.16 -7.13
C THR A 216 -23.44 19.97 -8.64
N ALA A 217 -23.43 18.74 -9.14
CA ALA A 217 -23.57 18.47 -10.57
C ALA A 217 -24.92 18.94 -11.13
N VAL A 218 -26.02 18.63 -10.41
CA VAL A 218 -27.39 19.06 -10.79
C VAL A 218 -27.50 20.59 -10.82
N SER A 219 -27.02 21.30 -9.78
CA SER A 219 -27.06 22.77 -9.77
C SER A 219 -26.24 23.39 -10.91
N THR A 220 -25.11 22.78 -11.28
CA THR A 220 -24.27 23.27 -12.38
C THR A 220 -24.95 23.05 -13.74
N GLN A 221 -25.70 21.96 -13.87
CA GLN A 221 -26.46 21.61 -15.07
C GLN A 221 -27.70 22.52 -15.25
N GLU A 222 -28.42 22.85 -14.17
CA GLU A 222 -29.54 23.80 -14.18
C GLU A 222 -29.09 25.21 -14.62
N VAL A 223 -27.96 25.69 -14.08
CA VAL A 223 -27.37 27.00 -14.46
C VAL A 223 -26.92 27.02 -15.93
N SER A 224 -26.40 25.90 -16.45
CA SER A 224 -26.05 25.75 -17.87
C SER A 224 -27.28 25.74 -18.79
N SER A 225 -28.39 25.14 -18.35
CA SER A 225 -29.65 25.13 -19.12
C SER A 225 -30.35 26.50 -19.12
N HIS A 226 -30.30 27.26 -18.03
CA HIS A 226 -30.90 28.59 -17.96
C HIS A 226 -30.17 29.61 -18.86
N LYS A 227 -28.84 29.55 -18.97
CA LYS A 227 -28.10 30.42 -19.90
C LYS A 227 -28.42 30.16 -21.37
N ARG A 228 -28.65 28.89 -21.76
CA ARG A 228 -29.04 28.54 -23.14
C ARG A 228 -30.48 28.91 -23.50
N GLY A 229 -31.34 29.20 -22.53
CA GLY A 229 -32.72 29.64 -22.75
C GLY A 229 -32.89 31.16 -22.92
N LEU A 230 -31.87 31.95 -22.58
CA LEU A 230 -31.88 33.42 -22.66
C LEU A 230 -31.27 33.97 -23.96
N GLU A 231 -30.73 33.11 -24.83
CA GLU A 231 -30.12 33.46 -26.13
C GLU A 231 -31.04 33.14 -27.33
N ARG A 232 -32.36 33.11 -27.14
CA ARG A 232 -33.34 32.94 -28.23
C ARG A 232 -34.34 34.08 -28.28
#